data_AF-A0ABD4SZX7-F1
#
_entry.id   AF-A0ABD4SZX7-F1
#
_cell.length_a   1.000
_cell.length_b   1.000
_cell.length_c   1.000
_cell.angle_alpha   90.00
_cell.angle_beta   90.00
_cell.angle_gamma   90.00
#
_symmetry.space_group_name_H-M   'P 1'
#
loop_
_entity.id
_entity.type
_entity.pdbx_description
1 polymer ?
#
loop_
_entity_poly.entity_id
_entity_poly.type
_entity_poly.pdbx_seq_one_letter_code
_entity_poly.pdbx_strand_id
1 'polypeptide(L)'
;MTVNRGKGMRNSFFDDSLDKDHVKRRIHELSRAKVGFYSIGLYPASLAYNSAMQEGGKSLLLAPRPGRKLLGAFSEQAIRGMDPGHVDQMHRMAHHEEGNQRVSNSLEYLIRTCDLVILSANSNYIEADLAEARALRERLKRRSVVFACLAGSYNHDTVTDSSYVLCEKYPNLAFFSGFHRHDALRDPFDSFTANFCHPNALTALLGAFILDKLSLNIQVAPGVHNVEAQYIKAAKNMGSIFAGFGYEYHCGNSGILPTLLTLILDQCLDQAATVSMRRRDRHNLYYQQAIPLTELGYGVAGIEAMIDRGGDAAIARDHTFSQLTAMVADVRGSMMMPLSGKPTRNFQAGQVLARMMRAQGRCPHSMVEYEEWCEEAGLKKGGLEGVKALRYWPQIREQYGIPSHDASMVNLLYTVLCGDADDKDAAFLVMTESRELSNYCQESVRPTHSRKYSGALNNLEKPESMELLANAVIADTARKAIFDENAADEFEIQADDPAYLQAMSSIEMEIRSPSPF
;
A
#
# COMPACT_ATOMS: atom_id res chain seq x y z
N MET A 1 26.51 19.48 -22.87
CA MET A 1 25.23 18.79 -23.10
C MET A 1 24.31 19.08 -21.93
N THR A 2 23.33 19.95 -22.14
CA THR A 2 22.38 20.42 -21.13
C THR A 2 21.41 19.30 -20.82
N VAL A 3 21.50 18.73 -19.62
CA VAL A 3 20.50 17.78 -19.09
C VAL A 3 19.18 18.53 -19.02
N ASN A 4 18.27 18.17 -19.91
CA ASN A 4 16.91 18.67 -19.93
C ASN A 4 16.22 18.17 -18.65
N ARG A 5 16.25 18.95 -17.56
CA ARG A 5 15.44 18.73 -16.37
C ARG A 5 13.98 18.85 -16.82
N GLY A 6 13.39 17.73 -17.21
CA GLY A 6 12.04 17.68 -17.77
C GLY A 6 11.07 18.39 -16.84
N LYS A 7 10.35 19.38 -17.37
CA LYS A 7 9.17 19.94 -16.69
C LYS A 7 8.29 18.76 -16.27
N GLY A 8 8.03 18.63 -14.97
CA GLY A 8 7.20 17.56 -14.42
C GLY A 8 5.86 17.46 -15.15
N MET A 9 5.32 16.25 -15.26
CA MET A 9 4.01 16.02 -15.89
C MET A 9 2.97 16.91 -15.24
N ARG A 10 2.38 17.86 -15.98
CA ARG A 10 1.18 18.55 -15.53
C ARG A 10 0.00 17.59 -15.67
N ASN A 11 -0.81 17.47 -14.63
CA ASN A 11 -1.94 16.55 -14.58
C ASN A 11 -3.10 17.28 -13.88
N SER A 12 -4.02 17.82 -14.67
CA SER A 12 -5.13 18.61 -14.16
C SER A 12 -6.28 18.59 -15.15
N PHE A 13 -7.50 18.81 -14.66
CA PHE A 13 -8.69 18.95 -15.50
C PHE A 13 -8.77 20.30 -16.22
N PHE A 14 -7.88 21.24 -15.89
CA PHE A 14 -7.89 22.61 -16.40
C PHE A 14 -6.58 22.95 -17.12
N ASP A 15 -6.70 23.74 -18.17
CA ASP A 15 -5.58 24.43 -18.81
C ASP A 15 -5.16 25.67 -17.98
N ASP A 16 -4.03 26.32 -18.30
CA ASP A 16 -3.54 27.53 -17.57
C ASP A 16 -4.32 28.79 -17.98
N SER A 17 -5.65 28.73 -17.93
CA SER A 17 -6.53 29.85 -18.26
C SER A 17 -6.92 30.64 -17.00
N LEU A 18 -6.79 31.96 -17.07
CA LEU A 18 -7.31 32.90 -16.07
C LEU A 18 -8.70 33.44 -16.44
N ASP A 19 -9.26 33.02 -17.59
CA ASP A 19 -10.62 33.38 -17.99
C ASP A 19 -11.64 32.62 -17.13
N LYS A 20 -12.30 33.35 -16.24
CA LYS A 20 -13.30 32.82 -15.30
C LYS A 20 -14.47 32.13 -16.01
N ASP A 21 -14.92 32.62 -17.16
CA ASP A 21 -16.06 32.03 -17.85
C ASP A 21 -15.65 30.78 -18.63
N HIS A 22 -14.43 30.73 -19.16
CA HIS A 22 -13.83 29.49 -19.64
C HIS A 22 -13.73 28.44 -18.52
N VAL A 23 -13.24 28.80 -17.33
CA VAL A 23 -13.13 27.87 -16.19
C VAL A 23 -14.51 27.36 -15.74
N LYS A 24 -15.52 28.24 -15.64
CA LYS A 24 -16.91 27.82 -15.32
C LYS A 24 -17.46 26.84 -16.34
N ARG A 25 -17.25 27.08 -17.64
CA ARG A 25 -17.67 26.15 -18.70
C ARG A 25 -16.99 24.80 -18.51
N ARG A 26 -15.69 24.77 -18.24
CA ARG A 26 -14.97 23.53 -17.98
C ARG A 26 -15.50 22.77 -16.75
N ILE A 27 -15.82 23.46 -15.66
CA ILE A 27 -16.46 22.84 -14.48
C ILE A 27 -17.80 22.20 -14.87
N HIS A 28 -18.62 22.88 -15.68
CA HIS A 28 -19.89 22.35 -16.14
C HIS A 28 -19.71 21.12 -17.05
N GLU A 29 -18.72 21.12 -17.94
CA GLU A 29 -18.36 19.95 -18.75
C GLU A 29 -17.97 18.74 -17.87
N LEU A 30 -17.16 18.97 -16.82
CA LEU A 30 -16.74 17.91 -15.89
C LEU A 30 -17.92 17.28 -15.13
N SER A 31 -19.06 17.96 -15.01
CA SER A 31 -20.27 17.36 -14.43
C SER A 31 -20.80 16.17 -15.23
N ARG A 32 -20.44 16.10 -16.52
CA ARG A 32 -20.76 15.04 -17.49
C ARG A 32 -19.51 14.28 -17.97
N ALA A 33 -18.43 14.35 -17.20
CA ALA A 33 -17.14 13.75 -17.55
C ALA A 33 -17.26 12.26 -17.86
N LYS A 34 -16.42 11.80 -18.80
CA LYS A 34 -16.22 10.38 -19.06
C LYS A 34 -14.96 9.87 -18.40
N VAL A 35 -15.02 8.66 -17.85
CA VAL A 35 -13.91 7.93 -17.26
C VAL A 35 -13.51 6.77 -18.16
N GLY A 36 -12.22 6.59 -18.39
CA GLY A 36 -11.67 5.46 -19.15
C GLY A 36 -10.86 4.54 -18.26
N PHE A 37 -11.15 3.23 -18.24
CA PHE A 37 -10.24 2.22 -17.70
C PHE A 37 -9.41 1.60 -18.81
N TYR A 38 -8.08 1.66 -18.68
CA TYR A 38 -7.14 0.98 -19.57
C TYR A 38 -6.48 -0.20 -18.88
N SER A 39 -6.27 -1.30 -19.61
CA SER A 39 -5.75 -2.58 -19.12
C SER A 39 -6.70 -3.26 -18.11
N ILE A 40 -7.83 -3.76 -18.60
CA ILE A 40 -8.92 -4.33 -17.80
C ILE A 40 -8.50 -5.61 -17.05
N GLY A 41 -8.09 -5.44 -15.78
CA GLY A 41 -7.89 -6.50 -14.79
C GLY A 41 -9.16 -6.78 -13.96
N LEU A 42 -9.02 -7.55 -12.88
CA LEU A 42 -10.17 -7.96 -12.06
C LEU A 42 -10.92 -6.77 -11.45
N TYR A 43 -10.21 -5.82 -10.83
CA TYR A 43 -10.84 -4.65 -10.21
C TYR A 43 -11.61 -3.75 -11.19
N PRO A 44 -11.00 -3.21 -12.27
CA PRO A 44 -11.73 -2.36 -13.22
C PRO A 44 -12.86 -3.11 -13.91
N ALA A 45 -12.71 -4.42 -14.19
CA ALA A 45 -13.79 -5.22 -14.76
C ALA A 45 -14.96 -5.38 -13.78
N SER A 46 -14.67 -5.59 -12.51
CA SER A 46 -15.68 -5.77 -11.46
C SER A 46 -16.41 -4.46 -11.17
N LEU A 47 -15.69 -3.33 -11.16
CA LEU A 47 -16.29 -2.00 -11.04
C LEU A 47 -17.15 -1.65 -12.26
N ALA A 48 -16.71 -2.01 -13.47
CA ALA A 48 -17.49 -1.80 -14.68
C ALA A 48 -18.76 -2.66 -14.74
N TYR A 49 -18.67 -3.91 -14.26
CA TYR A 49 -19.83 -4.77 -14.11
C TYR A 49 -20.83 -4.18 -13.10
N ASN A 50 -20.35 -3.71 -11.94
CA ASN A 50 -21.18 -3.02 -10.95
C ASN A 50 -21.85 -1.76 -11.52
N SER A 51 -21.10 -0.97 -12.29
CA SER A 51 -21.62 0.20 -13.02
C SER A 51 -22.70 -0.17 -14.04
N ALA A 52 -22.56 -1.32 -14.71
CA ALA A 52 -23.57 -1.85 -15.63
C ALA A 52 -24.87 -2.25 -14.89
N MET A 53 -24.77 -2.79 -13.68
CA MET A 53 -25.91 -3.19 -12.86
C MET A 53 -26.79 -2.00 -12.43
N GLN A 54 -26.17 -0.85 -12.17
CA GLN A 54 -26.84 0.31 -11.56
C GLN A 54 -27.24 1.41 -12.58
N GLU A 55 -27.31 1.08 -13.87
CA GLU A 55 -27.49 2.03 -14.99
C GLU A 55 -26.43 3.17 -15.11
N GLY A 56 -25.41 3.17 -14.24
CA GLY A 56 -24.32 4.15 -14.16
C GLY A 56 -23.28 4.05 -15.28
N GLY A 57 -23.32 2.97 -16.06
CA GLY A 57 -22.36 2.64 -17.12
C GLY A 57 -22.26 3.62 -18.30
N LYS A 58 -22.97 4.75 -18.30
CA LYS A 58 -22.99 5.71 -19.43
C LYS A 58 -21.75 6.61 -19.49
N SER A 59 -21.11 6.86 -18.36
CA SER A 59 -19.89 7.68 -18.26
C SER A 59 -18.61 6.86 -18.30
N LEU A 60 -18.69 5.52 -18.32
CA LEU A 60 -17.55 4.62 -18.26
C LEU A 60 -17.21 4.03 -19.63
N LEU A 61 -15.93 4.12 -20.00
CA LEU A 61 -15.36 3.45 -21.17
C LEU A 61 -14.25 2.50 -20.73
N LEU A 62 -14.15 1.37 -21.43
CA LEU A 62 -13.16 0.32 -21.16
C LEU A 62 -12.27 0.14 -22.38
N ALA A 63 -10.98 -0.09 -22.16
CA ALA A 63 -10.04 -0.48 -23.22
C ALA A 63 -9.14 -1.61 -22.70
N PRO A 64 -9.40 -2.87 -23.07
CA PRO A 64 -8.47 -3.96 -22.84
C PRO A 64 -7.14 -3.68 -23.54
N ARG A 65 -6.03 -4.10 -22.93
CA ARG A 65 -4.71 -4.02 -23.57
C ARG A 65 -4.72 -4.89 -24.85
N PRO A 66 -4.00 -4.52 -25.94
CA PRO A 66 -3.94 -5.36 -27.13
C PRO A 66 -3.60 -6.83 -26.81
N GLY A 67 -4.37 -7.75 -27.40
CA GLY A 67 -4.25 -9.19 -27.18
C GLY A 67 -4.94 -9.73 -25.90
N ARG A 68 -5.57 -8.87 -25.08
CA ARG A 68 -6.34 -9.31 -23.89
C ARG A 68 -7.84 -9.29 -24.16
N LYS A 69 -8.54 -10.26 -23.59
CA LYS A 69 -10.02 -10.32 -23.57
C LYS A 69 -10.56 -9.43 -22.45
N LEU A 70 -11.69 -8.75 -22.70
CA LEU A 70 -12.36 -7.87 -21.74
C LEU A 70 -12.64 -8.55 -20.39
N LEU A 71 -13.22 -9.75 -20.43
CA LEU A 71 -13.56 -10.53 -19.23
C LEU A 71 -12.46 -11.54 -18.85
N GLY A 72 -11.27 -11.44 -19.45
CA GLY A 72 -10.20 -12.43 -19.30
C GLY A 72 -9.60 -12.54 -17.90
N ALA A 73 -9.93 -11.61 -16.99
CA ALA A 73 -9.52 -11.66 -15.59
C ALA A 73 -10.44 -12.52 -14.71
N PHE A 74 -11.66 -12.80 -15.16
CA PHE A 74 -12.62 -13.66 -14.45
C PHE A 74 -12.39 -15.13 -14.78
N SER A 75 -12.72 -16.02 -13.82
CA SER A 75 -12.79 -17.44 -14.10
C SER A 75 -14.01 -17.76 -14.98
N GLU A 76 -13.96 -18.86 -15.72
CA GLU A 76 -15.11 -19.29 -16.53
C GLU A 76 -16.37 -19.49 -15.68
N GLN A 77 -16.22 -20.05 -14.48
CA GLN A 77 -17.31 -20.21 -13.53
C GLN A 77 -17.90 -18.86 -13.11
N ALA A 78 -17.07 -17.85 -12.87
CA ALA A 78 -17.54 -16.51 -12.51
C ALA A 78 -18.33 -15.88 -13.67
N ILE A 79 -17.85 -16.03 -14.92
CA ILE A 79 -18.52 -15.51 -16.11
C ILE A 79 -19.89 -16.17 -16.31
N ARG A 80 -20.00 -17.49 -16.11
CA ARG A 80 -21.30 -18.21 -16.23
C ARG A 80 -22.35 -17.75 -15.23
N GLY A 81 -21.93 -17.21 -14.09
CA GLY A 81 -22.83 -16.66 -13.07
C GLY A 81 -23.16 -15.18 -13.26
N MET A 82 -22.65 -14.52 -14.30
CA MET A 82 -22.97 -13.12 -14.59
C MET A 82 -24.25 -12.99 -15.40
N ASP A 83 -24.97 -11.89 -15.17
CA ASP A 83 -26.14 -11.52 -15.98
C ASP A 83 -25.71 -11.15 -17.40
N PRO A 84 -26.28 -11.77 -18.45
CA PRO A 84 -25.91 -11.50 -19.84
C PRO A 84 -26.12 -10.05 -20.27
N GLY A 85 -27.16 -9.37 -19.77
CA GLY A 85 -27.45 -7.97 -20.11
C GLY A 85 -26.40 -7.01 -19.55
N HIS A 86 -25.90 -7.25 -18.34
CA HIS A 86 -24.78 -6.49 -17.78
C HIS A 86 -23.47 -6.76 -18.52
N VAL A 87 -23.23 -8.01 -18.94
CA VAL A 87 -22.08 -8.36 -19.77
C VAL A 87 -22.12 -7.65 -21.12
N ASP A 88 -23.28 -7.62 -21.79
CA ASP A 88 -23.48 -6.88 -23.03
C ASP A 88 -23.22 -5.38 -22.86
N GLN A 89 -23.64 -4.81 -21.73
CA GLN A 89 -23.33 -3.43 -21.37
C GLN A 89 -21.82 -3.20 -21.22
N MET A 90 -21.08 -4.10 -20.57
CA MET A 90 -19.61 -4.00 -20.51
C MET A 90 -18.98 -4.06 -21.91
N HIS A 91 -19.48 -4.94 -22.79
CA HIS A 91 -19.03 -4.96 -24.18
C HIS A 91 -19.35 -3.65 -24.91
N ARG A 92 -20.47 -2.98 -24.61
CA ARG A 92 -20.78 -1.64 -25.14
C ARG A 92 -19.80 -0.58 -24.61
N MET A 93 -19.44 -0.62 -23.33
CA MET A 93 -18.40 0.28 -22.78
C MET A 93 -17.03 0.08 -23.43
N ALA A 94 -16.75 -1.12 -23.95
CA ALA A 94 -15.47 -1.49 -24.53
C ALA A 94 -15.34 -1.23 -26.05
N HIS A 95 -16.39 -0.75 -26.70
CA HIS A 95 -16.40 -0.54 -28.15
C HIS A 95 -17.03 0.81 -28.52
N HIS A 96 -16.71 1.29 -29.71
CA HIS A 96 -17.38 2.42 -30.35
C HIS A 96 -17.64 2.10 -31.81
N GLU A 97 -18.49 2.90 -32.46
CA GLU A 97 -18.74 2.80 -33.89
C GLU A 97 -17.74 3.68 -34.65
N GLU A 98 -17.05 3.08 -35.63
CA GLU A 98 -16.22 3.77 -36.60
C GLU A 98 -16.76 3.43 -38.00
N GLY A 99 -17.48 4.38 -38.62
CA GLY A 99 -18.28 4.11 -39.80
C GLY A 99 -19.48 3.21 -39.49
N ASN A 100 -19.57 2.05 -40.15
CA ASN A 100 -20.58 1.01 -39.91
C ASN A 100 -20.01 -0.22 -39.17
N GLN A 101 -18.86 -0.07 -38.52
CA GLN A 101 -18.20 -1.16 -37.81
C GLN A 101 -18.00 -0.82 -36.33
N ARG A 102 -18.27 -1.82 -35.50
CA ARG A 102 -18.00 -1.79 -34.08
C ARG A 102 -16.52 -2.13 -33.82
N VAL A 103 -15.77 -1.15 -33.33
CA VAL A 103 -14.31 -1.27 -33.08
C VAL A 103 -14.05 -1.24 -31.58
N SER A 104 -13.09 -2.04 -31.11
CA SER A 104 -12.68 -2.03 -29.71
C SER A 104 -11.95 -0.73 -29.35
N ASN A 105 -12.24 -0.18 -28.18
CA ASN A 105 -11.60 1.03 -27.70
C ASN A 105 -10.11 0.80 -27.44
N SER A 106 -9.29 1.75 -27.87
CA SER A 106 -7.84 1.80 -27.59
C SER A 106 -7.52 2.81 -26.49
N LEU A 107 -6.27 2.79 -25.98
CA LEU A 107 -5.79 3.84 -25.07
C LEU A 107 -5.90 5.24 -25.71
N GLU A 108 -5.56 5.36 -27.00
CA GLU A 108 -5.75 6.60 -27.74
C GLU A 108 -7.21 7.05 -27.76
N TYR A 109 -8.16 6.14 -27.99
CA TYR A 109 -9.58 6.46 -27.97
C TYR A 109 -10.04 6.97 -26.60
N LEU A 110 -9.58 6.33 -25.52
CA LEU A 110 -9.87 6.79 -24.16
C LEU A 110 -9.33 8.21 -23.92
N ILE A 111 -8.08 8.51 -24.30
CA ILE A 111 -7.47 9.84 -24.08
C ILE A 111 -8.18 10.92 -24.91
N ARG A 112 -8.67 10.58 -26.10
CA ARG A 112 -9.47 11.51 -26.92
C ARG A 112 -10.82 11.84 -26.29
N THR A 113 -11.47 10.83 -25.69
CA THR A 113 -12.90 10.88 -25.35
C THR A 113 -13.18 11.13 -23.87
N CYS A 114 -12.26 10.76 -22.98
CA CYS A 114 -12.41 10.87 -21.53
C CYS A 114 -11.75 12.13 -20.98
N ASP A 115 -12.18 12.52 -19.78
CA ASP A 115 -11.56 13.57 -18.97
C ASP A 115 -10.63 12.98 -17.90
N LEU A 116 -10.90 11.73 -17.49
CA LEU A 116 -10.10 10.95 -16.56
C LEU A 116 -9.80 9.58 -17.18
N VAL A 117 -8.52 9.20 -17.25
CA VAL A 117 -8.10 7.86 -17.67
C VAL A 117 -7.32 7.19 -16.55
N ILE A 118 -7.78 6.01 -16.14
CA ILE A 118 -7.17 5.20 -15.10
C ILE A 118 -6.44 4.03 -15.75
N LEU A 119 -5.12 4.03 -15.59
CA LEU A 119 -4.22 2.96 -16.02
C LEU A 119 -4.22 1.88 -14.92
N SER A 120 -4.79 0.72 -15.25
CA SER A 120 -5.07 -0.34 -14.26
C SER A 120 -4.22 -1.60 -14.40
N ALA A 121 -3.16 -1.51 -15.20
CA ALA A 121 -2.14 -2.55 -15.28
C ALA A 121 -1.41 -2.75 -13.93
N ASN A 122 -0.86 -3.95 -13.75
CA ASN A 122 0.03 -4.25 -12.63
C ASN A 122 1.43 -3.64 -12.84
N SER A 123 2.28 -3.75 -11.82
CA SER A 123 3.68 -3.28 -11.79
C SER A 123 4.48 -3.64 -13.04
N ASN A 124 4.29 -4.84 -13.59
CA ASN A 124 5.00 -5.30 -14.79
C ASN A 124 4.75 -4.45 -16.06
N TYR A 125 3.63 -3.73 -16.15
CA TYR A 125 3.24 -3.03 -17.39
C TYR A 125 2.85 -1.58 -17.20
N ILE A 126 2.56 -1.16 -15.96
CA ILE A 126 2.05 0.19 -15.68
C ILE A 126 2.98 1.31 -16.16
N GLU A 127 4.29 1.11 -16.11
CA GLU A 127 5.25 2.12 -16.58
C GLU A 127 5.22 2.31 -18.09
N ALA A 128 5.16 1.21 -18.84
CA ALA A 128 5.03 1.25 -20.29
C ALA A 128 3.69 1.90 -20.70
N ASP A 129 2.61 1.51 -20.03
CA ASP A 129 1.27 2.07 -20.27
C ASP A 129 1.24 3.58 -19.96
N LEU A 130 1.90 4.04 -18.88
CA LEU A 130 1.99 5.47 -18.55
C LEU A 130 2.86 6.24 -19.55
N ALA A 131 3.98 5.67 -20.01
CA ALA A 131 4.83 6.27 -21.02
C ALA A 131 4.06 6.46 -22.34
N GLU A 132 3.34 5.43 -22.78
CA GLU A 132 2.47 5.48 -23.95
C GLU A 132 1.36 6.54 -23.78
N ALA A 133 0.64 6.52 -22.65
CA ALA A 133 -0.43 7.46 -22.37
C ALA A 133 0.05 8.92 -22.43
N ARG A 134 1.24 9.21 -21.89
CA ARG A 134 1.87 10.53 -21.95
C ARG A 134 2.21 10.95 -23.38
N ALA A 135 2.82 10.06 -24.16
CA ALA A 135 3.14 10.33 -25.56
C ALA A 135 1.87 10.61 -26.39
N LEU A 136 0.82 9.81 -26.17
CA LEU A 136 -0.49 10.00 -26.78
C LEU A 136 -1.10 11.34 -26.38
N ARG A 137 -1.10 11.70 -25.09
CA ARG A 137 -1.66 12.97 -24.60
C ARG A 137 -1.06 14.18 -25.29
N GLU A 138 0.26 14.19 -25.47
CA GLU A 138 0.97 15.27 -26.17
C GLU A 138 0.64 15.29 -27.66
N ARG A 139 0.66 14.12 -28.34
CA ARG A 139 0.30 14.01 -29.76
C ARG A 139 -1.14 14.48 -30.03
N LEU A 140 -2.05 14.14 -29.14
CA LEU A 140 -3.47 14.48 -29.21
C LEU A 140 -3.78 15.91 -28.75
N LYS A 141 -2.80 16.60 -28.14
CA LYS A 141 -2.95 17.92 -27.51
C LYS A 141 -4.06 17.95 -26.45
N ARG A 142 -4.26 16.84 -25.73
CA ARG A 142 -5.30 16.66 -24.70
C ARG A 142 -4.75 16.95 -23.30
N ARG A 143 -4.28 18.18 -23.06
CA ARG A 143 -3.56 18.56 -21.82
C ARG A 143 -4.42 18.51 -20.55
N SER A 144 -5.73 18.78 -20.68
CA SER A 144 -6.71 18.75 -19.59
C SER A 144 -7.28 17.35 -19.26
N VAL A 145 -6.63 16.28 -19.73
CA VAL A 145 -6.98 14.90 -19.34
C VAL A 145 -6.12 14.46 -18.18
N VAL A 146 -6.79 14.03 -17.10
CA VAL A 146 -6.13 13.54 -15.90
C VAL A 146 -5.81 12.05 -16.05
N PHE A 147 -4.57 11.68 -15.74
CA PHE A 147 -4.15 10.30 -15.60
C PHE A 147 -4.10 9.88 -14.14
N ALA A 148 -4.63 8.70 -13.86
CA ALA A 148 -4.44 8.02 -12.59
C ALA A 148 -3.91 6.61 -12.82
N CYS A 149 -3.28 6.03 -11.80
CA CYS A 149 -2.93 4.61 -11.80
C CYS A 149 -3.64 3.85 -10.69
N LEU A 150 -3.79 2.54 -10.91
CA LEU A 150 -4.28 1.59 -9.92
C LEU A 150 -3.19 0.69 -9.33
N ALA A 151 -1.98 0.72 -9.90
CA ALA A 151 -0.90 -0.20 -9.54
C ALA A 151 -0.54 -0.02 -8.07
N GLY A 152 -0.84 -1.03 -7.26
CA GLY A 152 -0.67 -1.03 -5.82
C GLY A 152 0.56 -1.79 -5.32
N SER A 153 1.64 -1.78 -6.09
CA SER A 153 2.87 -2.54 -5.80
C SER A 153 4.09 -1.67 -6.02
N TYR A 154 5.22 -2.09 -5.43
CA TYR A 154 6.52 -1.58 -5.81
C TYR A 154 6.87 -1.97 -7.25
N ASN A 155 7.50 -1.05 -7.96
CA ASN A 155 8.28 -1.31 -9.16
C ASN A 155 9.75 -1.39 -8.77
N HIS A 156 10.56 -2.00 -9.63
CA HIS A 156 11.99 -2.11 -9.42
C HIS A 156 12.71 -1.73 -10.72
N ASP A 157 13.62 -0.77 -10.65
CA ASP A 157 14.50 -0.41 -11.76
C ASP A 157 15.80 -1.21 -11.63
N THR A 158 15.99 -2.15 -12.55
CA THR A 158 17.17 -3.03 -12.60
C THR A 158 18.48 -2.30 -12.92
N VAL A 159 18.41 -1.07 -13.46
CA VAL A 159 19.59 -0.29 -13.83
C VAL A 159 20.13 0.48 -12.62
N THR A 160 19.22 1.07 -11.84
CA THR A 160 19.59 1.83 -10.63
C THR A 160 19.49 0.99 -9.36
N ASP A 161 19.07 -0.27 -9.48
CA ASP A 161 18.81 -1.22 -8.38
C ASP A 161 17.95 -0.59 -7.26
N SER A 162 16.88 0.09 -7.67
CA SER A 162 16.05 0.87 -6.76
C SER A 162 14.57 0.50 -6.87
N SER A 163 13.92 0.35 -5.72
CA SER A 163 12.52 -0.05 -5.63
C SER A 163 11.62 1.13 -5.25
N TYR A 164 10.64 1.46 -6.08
CA TYR A 164 9.82 2.66 -5.89
C TYR A 164 8.34 2.41 -6.14
N VAL A 165 7.50 3.31 -5.63
CA VAL A 165 6.10 3.41 -6.06
C VAL A 165 5.97 4.40 -7.22
N LEU A 166 5.09 4.12 -8.18
CA LEU A 166 5.01 4.90 -9.44
C LEU A 166 4.74 6.39 -9.23
N CYS A 167 3.89 6.74 -8.27
CA CYS A 167 3.55 8.12 -7.91
C CYS A 167 4.74 8.87 -7.31
N GLU A 168 5.76 8.20 -6.78
CA GLU A 168 7.00 8.88 -6.36
C GLU A 168 7.81 9.34 -7.58
N LYS A 169 7.93 8.48 -8.60
CA LYS A 169 8.58 8.81 -9.88
C LYS A 169 7.79 9.86 -10.67
N TYR A 170 6.47 9.89 -10.49
CA TYR A 170 5.56 10.86 -11.12
C TYR A 170 4.64 11.51 -10.07
N PRO A 171 5.11 12.51 -9.30
CA PRO A 171 4.36 13.08 -8.17
C PRO A 171 2.97 13.63 -8.52
N ASN A 172 2.76 14.12 -9.74
CA ASN A 172 1.46 14.60 -10.21
C ASN A 172 0.54 13.50 -10.76
N LEU A 173 0.96 12.23 -10.80
CA LEU A 173 0.08 11.13 -11.21
C LEU A 173 -0.95 10.89 -10.10
N ALA A 174 -2.24 10.87 -10.46
CA ALA A 174 -3.26 10.51 -9.48
C ALA A 174 -3.19 9.02 -9.14
N PHE A 175 -3.60 8.65 -7.94
CA PHE A 175 -3.70 7.27 -7.49
C PHE A 175 -5.16 6.97 -7.15
N PHE A 176 -5.74 5.97 -7.80
CA PHE A 176 -7.08 5.49 -7.49
C PHE A 176 -6.99 4.13 -6.84
N SER A 177 -7.56 4.00 -5.64
CA SER A 177 -7.58 2.75 -4.91
C SER A 177 -8.88 2.60 -4.13
N GLY A 178 -9.44 1.41 -4.16
CA GLY A 178 -10.48 0.97 -3.23
C GLY A 178 -10.24 -0.49 -2.87
N PHE A 179 -10.82 -0.90 -1.74
CA PHE A 179 -10.86 -2.31 -1.40
C PHE A 179 -11.98 -2.99 -2.17
N HIS A 180 -11.70 -4.17 -2.69
CA HIS A 180 -12.73 -5.10 -3.12
C HIS A 180 -12.21 -6.51 -2.90
N ARG A 181 -13.10 -7.40 -2.47
CA ARG A 181 -12.81 -8.82 -2.52
C ARG A 181 -13.06 -9.34 -3.93
N HIS A 182 -12.50 -10.50 -4.23
CA HIS A 182 -12.91 -11.23 -5.42
C HIS A 182 -14.43 -11.43 -5.29
N ASP A 183 -15.18 -10.99 -6.30
CA ASP A 183 -16.64 -11.09 -6.42
C ASP A 183 -17.50 -10.06 -5.66
N ALA A 184 -16.95 -9.30 -4.72
CA ALA A 184 -17.69 -8.30 -3.92
C ALA A 184 -18.48 -7.29 -4.78
N LEU A 185 -17.82 -6.70 -5.78
CA LEU A 185 -18.45 -5.72 -6.67
C LEU A 185 -19.51 -6.31 -7.61
N ARG A 186 -19.68 -7.64 -7.64
CA ARG A 186 -20.73 -8.30 -8.42
C ARG A 186 -22.03 -8.48 -7.61
N ASP A 187 -21.99 -8.21 -6.30
CA ASP A 187 -23.16 -8.19 -5.45
C ASP A 187 -23.87 -6.82 -5.57
N PRO A 188 -25.15 -6.78 -5.97
CA PRO A 188 -25.89 -5.53 -6.13
C PRO A 188 -26.09 -4.76 -4.82
N PHE A 189 -26.00 -5.44 -3.66
CA PHE A 189 -26.22 -4.85 -2.34
C PHE A 189 -24.93 -4.50 -1.62
N ASP A 190 -23.77 -4.88 -2.16
CA ASP A 190 -22.48 -4.52 -1.56
C ASP A 190 -22.14 -3.05 -1.84
N SER A 191 -21.45 -2.41 -0.89
CA SER A 191 -21.02 -1.02 -0.98
C SER A 191 -19.57 -0.90 -0.57
N PHE A 192 -18.81 -0.03 -1.23
CA PHE A 192 -17.38 0.04 -1.02
C PHE A 192 -16.86 1.48 -1.11
N THR A 193 -15.92 1.76 -0.22
CA THR A 193 -15.21 3.02 -0.20
C THR A 193 -13.97 2.95 -1.07
N ALA A 194 -13.65 4.06 -1.73
CA ALA A 194 -12.42 4.25 -2.48
C ALA A 194 -11.85 5.64 -2.22
N ASN A 195 -10.57 5.81 -2.49
CA ASN A 195 -9.92 7.10 -2.53
C ASN A 195 -9.44 7.41 -3.95
N PHE A 196 -9.63 8.67 -4.33
CA PHE A 196 -8.93 9.27 -5.46
C PHE A 196 -7.93 10.30 -4.92
N CYS A 197 -6.66 9.93 -4.97
CA CYS A 197 -5.58 10.73 -4.42
C CYS A 197 -4.83 11.50 -5.52
N HIS A 198 -4.65 12.81 -5.36
CA HIS A 198 -3.86 13.65 -6.26
C HIS A 198 -3.26 14.83 -5.48
N PRO A 199 -1.98 15.21 -5.66
CA PRO A 199 -1.31 16.22 -4.81
C PRO A 199 -1.94 17.63 -4.88
N ASN A 200 -2.79 17.90 -5.87
CA ASN A 200 -3.61 19.10 -5.94
C ASN A 200 -5.04 18.80 -5.44
N ALA A 201 -5.45 19.48 -4.36
CA ALA A 201 -6.74 19.30 -3.68
C ALA A 201 -7.97 19.46 -4.60
N LEU A 202 -7.97 20.47 -5.48
CA LEU A 202 -9.08 20.69 -6.41
C LEU A 202 -9.21 19.56 -7.43
N THR A 203 -8.09 19.06 -7.95
CA THR A 203 -8.06 17.92 -8.86
C THR A 203 -8.49 16.64 -8.14
N ALA A 204 -8.09 16.45 -6.88
CA ALA A 204 -8.55 15.34 -6.06
C ALA A 204 -10.08 15.38 -5.84
N LEU A 205 -10.61 16.55 -5.46
CA LEU A 205 -12.05 16.77 -5.25
C LEU A 205 -12.87 16.47 -6.50
N LEU A 206 -12.46 17.03 -7.65
CA LEU A 206 -13.16 16.81 -8.91
C LEU A 206 -13.04 15.36 -9.40
N GLY A 207 -11.87 14.74 -9.25
CA GLY A 207 -11.66 13.35 -9.64
C GLY A 207 -12.52 12.40 -8.80
N ALA A 208 -12.59 12.63 -7.48
CA ALA A 208 -13.48 11.90 -6.59
C ALA A 208 -14.95 12.07 -7.02
N PHE A 209 -15.41 13.31 -7.23
CA PHE A 209 -16.77 13.60 -7.69
C PHE A 209 -17.13 12.93 -9.03
N ILE A 210 -16.17 12.83 -9.96
CA ILE A 210 -16.39 12.15 -11.25
C ILE A 210 -16.52 10.64 -11.05
N LEU A 211 -15.66 10.04 -10.21
CA LEU A 211 -15.63 8.60 -9.97
C LEU A 211 -16.80 8.11 -9.11
N ASP A 212 -17.26 8.94 -8.17
CA ASP A 212 -18.41 8.67 -7.30
C ASP A 212 -19.70 8.43 -8.09
N LYS A 213 -19.78 8.95 -9.32
CA LYS A 213 -20.95 8.77 -10.21
C LYS A 213 -20.90 7.49 -11.04
N LEU A 214 -19.81 6.71 -10.98
CA LEU A 214 -19.69 5.50 -11.80
C LEU A 214 -20.67 4.41 -11.36
N SER A 215 -21.00 4.36 -10.07
CA SER A 215 -21.95 3.42 -9.51
C SER A 215 -22.60 3.98 -8.25
N LEU A 216 -23.81 3.55 -7.94
CA LEU A 216 -24.45 3.86 -6.66
C LEU A 216 -23.78 3.17 -5.46
N ASN A 217 -22.98 2.13 -5.71
CA ASN A 217 -22.38 1.31 -4.67
C ASN A 217 -20.96 1.76 -4.29
N ILE A 218 -20.35 2.70 -5.03
CA ILE A 218 -19.04 3.26 -4.70
C ILE A 218 -19.21 4.56 -3.94
N GLN A 219 -18.39 4.78 -2.91
CA GLN A 219 -18.19 6.09 -2.32
C GLN A 219 -16.72 6.49 -2.46
N VAL A 220 -16.45 7.54 -3.24
CA VAL A 220 -15.08 7.99 -3.54
C VAL A 220 -14.76 9.25 -2.77
N ALA A 221 -13.80 9.15 -1.85
CA ALA A 221 -13.30 10.29 -1.08
C ALA A 221 -12.04 10.89 -1.74
N PRO A 222 -11.92 12.22 -1.81
CA PRO A 222 -10.71 12.86 -2.31
C PRO A 222 -9.56 12.74 -1.31
N GLY A 223 -8.33 12.71 -1.81
CA GLY A 223 -7.13 12.82 -0.97
C GLY A 223 -5.96 13.48 -1.70
N VAL A 224 -5.00 14.03 -0.95
CA VAL A 224 -3.78 14.62 -1.54
C VAL A 224 -2.59 13.66 -1.54
N HIS A 225 -2.64 12.64 -0.68
CA HIS A 225 -1.55 11.71 -0.40
C HIS A 225 -1.46 10.56 -1.40
N ASN A 226 -1.16 10.86 -2.67
CA ASN A 226 -1.07 9.86 -3.73
C ASN A 226 0.11 8.88 -3.57
N VAL A 227 1.29 9.39 -3.21
CA VAL A 227 2.51 8.58 -2.99
C VAL A 227 2.29 7.64 -1.81
N GLU A 228 1.79 8.18 -0.71
CA GLU A 228 1.63 7.45 0.55
C GLU A 228 0.49 6.45 0.44
N ALA A 229 -0.63 6.80 -0.21
CA ALA A 229 -1.69 5.84 -0.49
C ALA A 229 -1.20 4.67 -1.35
N GLN A 230 -0.36 4.93 -2.36
CA GLN A 230 0.25 3.87 -3.16
C GLN A 230 1.25 3.04 -2.34
N TYR A 231 2.02 3.69 -1.47
CA TYR A 231 2.95 3.02 -0.55
C TYR A 231 2.21 2.10 0.41
N ILE A 232 1.15 2.57 1.08
CA ILE A 232 0.27 1.75 1.95
C ILE A 232 -0.24 0.53 1.17
N LYS A 233 -0.67 0.75 -0.08
CA LYS A 233 -1.14 -0.32 -0.98
C LYS A 233 -0.06 -1.36 -1.27
N ALA A 234 1.20 -0.94 -1.39
CA ALA A 234 2.33 -1.81 -1.64
C ALA A 234 2.77 -2.55 -0.36
N ALA A 235 2.91 -1.83 0.76
CA ALA A 235 3.29 -2.38 2.06
C ALA A 235 2.29 -3.43 2.57
N LYS A 236 0.98 -3.18 2.41
CA LYS A 236 -0.06 -4.13 2.83
C LYS A 236 0.08 -5.49 2.12
N ASN A 237 0.67 -5.55 0.92
CA ASN A 237 0.80 -6.83 0.20
C ASN A 237 1.74 -7.77 0.96
N MET A 238 2.78 -7.24 1.61
CA MET A 238 3.66 -8.00 2.50
C MET A 238 2.96 -8.31 3.82
N GLY A 239 2.31 -7.32 4.44
CA GLY A 239 1.54 -7.52 5.67
C GLY A 239 0.39 -8.54 5.53
N SER A 240 -0.22 -8.63 4.34
CA SER A 240 -1.27 -9.61 4.01
C SER A 240 -0.76 -11.05 4.05
N ILE A 241 0.51 -11.30 3.68
CA ILE A 241 1.14 -12.62 3.82
C ILE A 241 1.25 -12.98 5.30
N PHE A 242 1.72 -12.05 6.15
CA PHE A 242 1.81 -12.29 7.58
C PHE A 242 0.44 -12.57 8.20
N ALA A 243 -0.58 -11.76 7.85
CA ALA A 243 -1.94 -11.96 8.32
C ALA A 243 -2.46 -13.35 7.91
N GLY A 244 -2.25 -13.77 6.66
CA GLY A 244 -2.61 -15.10 6.18
C GLY A 244 -1.92 -16.23 6.94
N PHE A 245 -0.63 -16.06 7.25
CA PHE A 245 0.10 -16.98 8.10
C PHE A 245 -0.53 -17.06 9.49
N GLY A 246 -0.79 -15.92 10.14
CA GLY A 246 -1.38 -15.87 11.48
C GLY A 246 -2.73 -16.58 11.56
N TYR A 247 -3.61 -16.31 10.60
CA TYR A 247 -4.93 -16.96 10.52
C TYR A 247 -4.86 -18.47 10.35
N GLU A 248 -3.87 -18.98 9.62
CA GLU A 248 -3.73 -20.42 9.35
C GLU A 248 -2.96 -21.16 10.45
N TYR A 249 -1.89 -20.53 10.96
CA TYR A 249 -1.03 -21.14 11.96
C TYR A 249 -1.60 -21.05 13.37
N HIS A 250 -2.18 -19.89 13.72
CA HIS A 250 -2.68 -19.58 15.06
C HIS A 250 -4.20 -19.49 15.15
N CYS A 251 -4.95 -20.15 14.26
CA CYS A 251 -6.42 -20.18 14.30
C CYS A 251 -7.00 -20.62 15.66
N GLY A 252 -6.27 -21.45 16.42
CA GLY A 252 -6.65 -21.91 17.76
C GLY A 252 -6.37 -20.91 18.89
N ASN A 253 -5.67 -19.80 18.63
CA ASN A 253 -5.36 -18.77 19.61
C ASN A 253 -6.09 -17.47 19.25
N SER A 254 -7.31 -17.32 19.77
CA SER A 254 -8.17 -16.16 19.44
C SER A 254 -7.61 -14.81 19.91
N GLY A 255 -6.70 -14.79 20.88
CA GLY A 255 -6.13 -13.56 21.43
C GLY A 255 -5.04 -12.93 20.55
N ILE A 256 -4.30 -13.73 19.78
CA ILE A 256 -3.14 -13.24 19.03
C ILE A 256 -3.52 -12.55 17.71
N LEU A 257 -4.58 -13.01 17.06
CA LEU A 257 -4.99 -12.49 15.75
C LEU A 257 -5.33 -10.99 15.79
N PRO A 258 -6.15 -10.48 16.74
CA PRO A 258 -6.39 -9.04 16.84
C PRO A 258 -5.10 -8.22 17.03
N THR A 259 -4.17 -8.72 17.84
CA THR A 259 -2.86 -8.07 18.07
C THR A 259 -2.06 -7.98 16.77
N LEU A 260 -1.93 -9.09 16.04
CA LEU A 260 -1.22 -9.13 14.76
C LEU A 260 -1.81 -8.17 13.74
N LEU A 261 -3.14 -8.20 13.57
CA LEU A 261 -3.82 -7.38 12.58
C LEU A 261 -3.73 -5.88 12.91
N THR A 262 -3.78 -5.53 14.20
CA THR A 262 -3.61 -4.15 14.66
C THR A 262 -2.19 -3.67 14.39
N LEU A 263 -1.19 -4.47 14.77
CA LEU A 263 0.21 -4.13 14.58
C LEU A 263 0.58 -3.98 13.10
N ILE A 264 0.17 -4.91 12.24
CA ILE A 264 0.47 -4.84 10.81
C ILE A 264 -0.20 -3.61 10.17
N LEU A 265 -1.42 -3.26 10.60
CA LEU A 265 -2.09 -2.04 10.15
C LEU A 265 -1.29 -0.80 10.57
N ASP A 266 -0.94 -0.68 11.85
CA ASP A 266 -0.20 0.47 12.39
C ASP A 266 1.14 0.64 11.66
N GLN A 267 1.88 -0.45 11.44
CA GLN A 267 3.12 -0.43 10.69
C GLN A 267 2.95 0.02 9.24
N CYS A 268 1.87 -0.37 8.55
CA CYS A 268 1.61 0.15 7.21
C CYS A 268 1.40 1.67 7.19
N LEU A 269 0.78 2.23 8.25
CA LEU A 269 0.52 3.67 8.37
C LEU A 269 1.79 4.43 8.81
N ASP A 270 2.53 3.91 9.78
CA ASP A 270 3.78 4.51 10.28
C ASP A 270 4.86 4.58 9.19
N GLN A 271 4.97 3.52 8.37
CA GLN A 271 5.84 3.55 7.20
C GLN A 271 5.44 4.64 6.19
N ALA A 272 4.14 4.81 5.96
CA ALA A 272 3.64 5.84 5.05
C ALA A 272 3.89 7.26 5.59
N ALA A 273 3.86 7.45 6.91
CA ALA A 273 4.25 8.70 7.57
C ALA A 273 5.72 9.01 7.37
N THR A 274 6.60 8.01 7.53
CA THR A 274 8.03 8.14 7.22
C THR A 274 8.26 8.54 5.76
N VAL A 275 7.54 7.90 4.83
CA VAL A 275 7.59 8.24 3.40
C VAL A 275 7.14 9.68 3.14
N SER A 276 6.05 10.12 3.77
CA SER A 276 5.54 11.50 3.66
C SER A 276 6.61 12.52 4.09
N MET A 277 7.31 12.27 5.20
CA MET A 277 8.36 13.17 5.71
C MET A 277 9.52 13.34 4.73
N ARG A 278 9.79 12.33 3.90
CA ARG A 278 10.90 12.33 2.93
C ARG A 278 10.50 12.87 1.55
N ARG A 279 9.24 13.26 1.35
CA ARG A 279 8.77 13.79 0.06
C ARG A 279 9.44 15.11 -0.30
N ARG A 280 9.98 15.17 -1.51
CA ARG A 280 10.58 16.39 -2.08
C ARG A 280 9.56 17.50 -2.32
N ASP A 281 8.29 17.15 -2.56
CA ASP A 281 7.19 18.08 -2.83
C ASP A 281 6.31 18.36 -1.60
N ARG A 282 6.72 17.92 -0.40
CA ARG A 282 5.95 18.03 0.85
C ARG A 282 5.48 19.46 1.16
N HIS A 283 6.34 20.45 0.98
CA HIS A 283 5.98 21.85 1.23
C HIS A 283 4.82 22.31 0.33
N ASN A 284 4.87 21.97 -0.95
CA ASN A 284 3.81 22.33 -1.89
C ASN A 284 2.52 21.57 -1.57
N LEU A 285 2.64 20.29 -1.19
CA LEU A 285 1.52 19.42 -0.81
C LEU A 285 0.68 20.03 0.32
N TYR A 286 1.31 20.59 1.36
CA TYR A 286 0.59 21.10 2.54
C TYR A 286 0.31 22.61 2.50
N TYR A 287 1.22 23.42 1.95
CA TYR A 287 1.15 24.88 2.10
C TYR A 287 0.80 25.63 0.80
N GLN A 288 0.73 24.95 -0.35
CA GLN A 288 0.43 25.59 -1.64
C GLN A 288 -0.85 25.03 -2.28
N GLN A 289 -1.86 24.73 -1.46
CA GLN A 289 -3.16 24.27 -1.93
C GLN A 289 -4.13 25.44 -2.15
N ALA A 290 -4.99 25.31 -3.17
CA ALA A 290 -6.07 26.27 -3.40
C ALA A 290 -7.21 26.15 -2.37
N ILE A 291 -7.33 24.98 -1.72
CA ILE A 291 -8.31 24.66 -0.69
C ILE A 291 -7.52 24.08 0.49
N PRO A 292 -7.71 24.57 1.73
CA PRO A 292 -7.09 23.98 2.91
C PRO A 292 -7.43 22.49 3.03
N LEU A 293 -6.48 21.66 3.49
CA LEU A 293 -6.74 20.22 3.63
C LEU A 293 -7.89 19.92 4.60
N THR A 294 -8.09 20.76 5.61
CA THR A 294 -9.22 20.63 6.54
C THR A 294 -10.58 20.77 5.85
N GLU A 295 -10.69 21.63 4.83
CA GLU A 295 -11.88 21.76 4.01
C GLU A 295 -12.05 20.60 3.01
N LEU A 296 -10.97 19.89 2.68
CA LEU A 296 -11.02 18.65 1.89
C LEU A 296 -11.46 17.43 2.72
N GLY A 297 -11.58 17.57 4.05
CA GLY A 297 -12.03 16.52 4.97
C GLY A 297 -10.93 15.95 5.87
N TYR A 298 -9.72 16.53 5.87
CA TYR A 298 -8.67 16.14 6.81
C TYR A 298 -8.94 16.77 8.19
N GLY A 299 -8.56 16.07 9.26
CA GLY A 299 -8.62 16.61 10.62
C GLY A 299 -7.49 17.61 10.92
N VAL A 300 -6.45 17.65 10.08
CA VAL A 300 -5.25 18.48 10.25
C VAL A 300 -4.81 19.11 8.92
N ALA A 301 -4.06 20.22 9.00
CA ALA A 301 -3.58 20.96 7.82
C ALA A 301 -2.40 20.28 7.11
N GLY A 302 -1.74 19.33 7.78
CA GLY A 302 -0.70 18.51 7.20
C GLY A 302 -0.31 17.40 8.18
N ILE A 303 0.39 16.40 7.65
CA ILE A 303 1.01 15.37 8.49
C ILE A 303 2.18 16.03 9.20
N GLU A 304 2.06 16.26 10.50
CA GLU A 304 3.14 16.81 11.31
C GLU A 304 3.61 15.74 12.30
N ALA A 305 4.89 15.38 12.21
CA ALA A 305 5.57 14.70 13.30
C ALA A 305 5.86 15.75 14.39
N MET A 306 5.06 15.79 15.46
CA MET A 306 5.33 16.60 16.65
C MET A 306 5.91 15.73 17.77
N ILE A 307 7.01 16.16 18.40
CA ILE A 307 7.41 15.62 19.71
C ILE A 307 7.51 16.77 20.73
N ASP A 308 6.90 16.56 21.89
CA ASP A 308 7.19 17.29 23.12
C ASP A 308 8.25 16.55 23.96
N ARG A 309 9.13 17.37 24.53
CA ARG A 309 10.21 17.17 25.53
C ARG A 309 11.43 16.36 25.12
N GLY A 310 12.48 17.07 24.69
CA GLY A 310 13.87 16.59 24.81
C GLY A 310 14.85 17.00 23.72
N GLY A 311 14.44 17.75 22.70
CA GLY A 311 15.38 18.36 21.75
C GLY A 311 15.96 17.44 20.66
N ASP A 312 15.80 16.12 20.74
CA ASP A 312 16.21 15.20 19.67
C ASP A 312 15.04 14.81 18.75
N ALA A 313 15.30 14.83 17.44
CA ALA A 313 14.32 14.59 16.40
C ALA A 313 13.91 13.11 16.32
N ALA A 314 12.64 12.81 16.62
CA ALA A 314 12.03 11.52 16.29
C ALA A 314 10.61 11.70 15.73
N ILE A 315 10.10 10.66 15.06
CA ILE A 315 8.84 10.65 14.29
C ILE A 315 7.68 10.34 15.25
N ALA A 316 6.64 11.18 15.29
CA ALA A 316 5.40 10.83 15.98
C ALA A 316 4.51 9.96 15.09
N ARG A 317 4.02 8.85 15.67
CA ARG A 317 3.09 7.91 15.01
C ARG A 317 1.86 8.68 14.53
N ASP A 318 1.66 8.69 13.22
CA ASP A 318 0.76 9.64 12.58
C ASP A 318 -0.65 9.06 12.41
N HIS A 319 -1.60 9.56 13.18
CA HIS A 319 -3.02 9.24 13.03
C HIS A 319 -3.65 9.87 11.77
N THR A 320 -2.95 10.68 10.98
CA THR A 320 -3.52 11.35 9.80
C THR A 320 -3.92 10.37 8.69
N PHE A 321 -3.20 9.26 8.49
CA PHE A 321 -3.63 8.24 7.53
C PHE A 321 -4.87 7.46 7.96
N SER A 322 -5.22 7.48 9.26
CA SER A 322 -6.49 6.92 9.73
C SER A 322 -7.71 7.65 9.14
N GLN A 323 -7.51 8.89 8.67
CA GLN A 323 -8.52 9.71 8.01
C GLN A 323 -8.74 9.31 6.54
N LEU A 324 -7.78 8.60 5.91
CA LEU A 324 -7.98 7.93 4.63
C LEU A 324 -8.73 6.61 4.86
N THR A 325 -9.99 6.72 5.26
CA THR A 325 -10.81 5.58 5.70
C THR A 325 -10.88 4.46 4.66
N ALA A 326 -10.87 4.75 3.36
CA ALA A 326 -10.85 3.71 2.33
C ALA A 326 -9.49 3.01 2.21
N MET A 327 -8.37 3.69 2.50
CA MET A 327 -7.05 3.03 2.59
C MET A 327 -6.97 2.13 3.82
N VAL A 328 -7.46 2.58 4.98
CA VAL A 328 -7.54 1.75 6.20
C VAL A 328 -8.42 0.53 5.96
N ALA A 329 -9.60 0.71 5.35
CA ALA A 329 -10.49 -0.38 5.00
C ALA A 329 -9.83 -1.38 4.03
N ASP A 330 -9.01 -0.89 3.11
CA ASP A 330 -8.27 -1.72 2.17
C ASP A 330 -7.14 -2.53 2.79
N VAL A 331 -6.42 -1.95 3.75
CA VAL A 331 -5.43 -2.69 4.55
C VAL A 331 -6.13 -3.76 5.37
N ARG A 332 -7.13 -3.39 6.18
CA ARG A 332 -7.90 -4.31 7.02
C ARG A 332 -8.56 -5.44 6.21
N GLY A 333 -9.25 -5.08 5.14
CA GLY A 333 -9.91 -6.04 4.27
C GLY A 333 -8.94 -7.04 3.62
N SER A 334 -7.70 -6.62 3.33
CA SER A 334 -6.66 -7.48 2.78
C SER A 334 -6.04 -8.43 3.82
N MET A 335 -6.24 -8.16 5.10
CA MET A 335 -5.68 -8.90 6.23
C MET A 335 -6.73 -9.75 6.96
N MET A 336 -8.00 -9.73 6.56
CA MET A 336 -9.07 -10.46 7.24
C MET A 336 -9.69 -11.54 6.33
N MET A 337 -10.04 -12.67 6.94
CA MET A 337 -10.83 -13.70 6.28
C MET A 337 -12.18 -13.14 5.80
N PRO A 338 -12.62 -13.46 4.57
CA PRO A 338 -13.93 -13.07 4.08
C PRO A 338 -15.06 -13.82 4.76
N LEU A 339 -16.23 -13.15 4.86
CA LEU A 339 -17.50 -13.86 5.02
C LEU A 339 -17.91 -14.60 3.74
N SER A 340 -17.61 -14.02 2.56
CA SER A 340 -17.89 -14.61 1.25
C SER A 340 -16.72 -14.40 0.27
N GLY A 341 -16.54 -15.33 -0.67
CA GLY A 341 -15.44 -15.32 -1.64
C GLY A 341 -14.12 -15.83 -1.07
N LYS A 342 -13.02 -15.56 -1.78
CA LYS A 342 -11.66 -15.96 -1.37
C LYS A 342 -10.86 -14.76 -0.83
N PRO A 343 -9.94 -14.97 0.14
CA PRO A 343 -9.03 -13.93 0.57
C PRO A 343 -8.08 -13.50 -0.56
N THR A 344 -7.32 -12.43 -0.36
CA THR A 344 -6.36 -11.94 -1.37
C THR A 344 -5.30 -12.99 -1.69
N ARG A 345 -4.62 -12.89 -2.83
CA ARG A 345 -3.57 -13.86 -3.21
C ARG A 345 -2.39 -13.87 -2.24
N ASN A 346 -1.98 -12.70 -1.76
CA ASN A 346 -0.91 -12.58 -0.78
C ASN A 346 -1.31 -13.21 0.57
N PHE A 347 -2.57 -13.03 1.01
CA PHE A 347 -3.10 -13.72 2.17
C PHE A 347 -3.07 -15.24 2.00
N GLN A 348 -3.53 -15.76 0.85
CA GLN A 348 -3.45 -17.18 0.54
C GLN A 348 -2.00 -17.70 0.54
N ALA A 349 -1.03 -16.91 0.07
CA ALA A 349 0.38 -17.26 0.15
C ALA A 349 0.84 -17.41 1.60
N GLY A 350 0.40 -16.53 2.50
CA GLY A 350 0.60 -16.68 3.95
C GLY A 350 0.05 -18.00 4.50
N GLN A 351 -1.14 -18.41 4.05
CA GLN A 351 -1.73 -19.71 4.44
C GLN A 351 -0.94 -20.90 3.87
N VAL A 352 -0.32 -20.76 2.69
CA VAL A 352 0.60 -21.76 2.15
C VAL A 352 1.85 -21.84 3.02
N LEU A 353 2.47 -20.71 3.34
CA LEU A 353 3.64 -20.63 4.21
C LEU A 353 3.39 -21.33 5.55
N ALA A 354 2.27 -21.03 6.21
CA ALA A 354 1.89 -21.65 7.48
C ALA A 354 1.73 -23.16 7.38
N ARG A 355 1.02 -23.67 6.37
CA ARG A 355 0.83 -25.11 6.18
C ARG A 355 2.14 -25.84 5.92
N MET A 356 3.01 -25.26 5.11
CA MET A 356 4.29 -25.86 4.76
C MET A 356 5.29 -25.81 5.92
N MET A 357 5.39 -24.69 6.64
CA MET A 357 6.21 -24.59 7.86
C MET A 357 5.75 -25.60 8.92
N ARG A 358 4.43 -25.80 9.09
CA ARG A 358 3.88 -26.81 9.99
C ARG A 358 4.25 -28.23 9.55
N ALA A 359 4.17 -28.52 8.25
CA ALA A 359 4.43 -29.85 7.71
C ALA A 359 5.93 -30.22 7.73
N GLN A 360 6.80 -29.24 7.44
CA GLN A 360 8.25 -29.43 7.34
C GLN A 360 8.97 -29.21 8.68
N GLY A 361 8.36 -28.51 9.64
CA GLY A 361 8.98 -28.18 10.92
C GLY A 361 10.15 -27.19 10.78
N ARG A 362 10.15 -26.35 9.74
CA ARG A 362 11.18 -25.35 9.45
C ARG A 362 10.67 -24.22 8.57
N CYS A 363 11.44 -23.13 8.48
CA CYS A 363 11.31 -22.11 7.45
C CYS A 363 11.68 -22.63 6.05
N PRO A 364 11.23 -21.97 4.96
CA PRO A 364 11.75 -22.23 3.62
C PRO A 364 13.27 -22.00 3.55
N HIS A 365 13.99 -22.87 2.85
CA HIS A 365 15.42 -22.72 2.55
C HIS A 365 15.68 -21.49 1.68
N SER A 366 14.75 -21.13 0.78
CA SER A 366 14.88 -19.95 -0.07
C SER A 366 13.53 -19.38 -0.49
N MET A 367 13.54 -18.15 -1.00
CA MET A 367 12.39 -17.55 -1.66
C MET A 367 11.89 -18.41 -2.85
N VAL A 368 12.80 -19.09 -3.56
CA VAL A 368 12.45 -19.96 -4.70
C VAL A 368 11.61 -21.15 -4.24
N GLU A 369 12.01 -21.82 -3.15
CA GLU A 369 11.24 -22.91 -2.56
C GLU A 369 9.83 -22.45 -2.15
N TYR A 370 9.72 -21.28 -1.51
CA TYR A 370 8.41 -20.74 -1.13
C TYR A 370 7.51 -20.43 -2.33
N GLU A 371 8.09 -19.93 -3.42
CA GLU A 371 7.33 -19.69 -4.65
C GLU A 371 6.86 -20.98 -5.32
N GLU A 372 7.67 -22.04 -5.27
CA GLU A 372 7.27 -23.38 -5.72
C GLU A 372 6.09 -23.91 -4.89
N TRP A 373 6.13 -23.79 -3.56
CA TRP A 373 5.00 -24.14 -2.69
C TRP A 373 3.73 -23.37 -3.06
N CYS A 374 3.86 -22.08 -3.38
CA CYS A 374 2.74 -21.26 -3.83
C CYS A 374 2.18 -21.74 -5.18
N GLU A 375 3.03 -22.09 -6.13
CA GLU A 375 2.62 -22.61 -7.45
C GLU A 375 1.91 -23.96 -7.34
N GLU A 376 2.43 -24.86 -6.52
CA GLU A 376 1.80 -26.16 -6.21
C GLU A 376 0.42 -25.99 -5.57
N ALA A 377 0.24 -24.95 -4.76
CA ALA A 377 -1.05 -24.56 -4.18
C ALA A 377 -1.98 -23.82 -5.17
N GLY A 378 -1.57 -23.64 -6.44
CA GLY A 378 -2.36 -23.00 -7.49
C GLY A 378 -2.26 -21.47 -7.54
N LEU A 379 -1.30 -20.86 -6.82
CA LEU A 379 -1.06 -19.42 -6.83
C LEU A 379 0.00 -19.07 -7.88
N LYS A 380 -0.41 -18.37 -8.95
CA LYS A 380 0.51 -17.95 -10.01
C LYS A 380 1.49 -16.88 -9.51
N LYS A 381 2.81 -17.12 -9.66
CA LYS A 381 3.92 -16.18 -9.33
C LYS A 381 3.66 -14.74 -9.76
N GLY A 382 3.14 -14.55 -10.96
CA GLY A 382 2.89 -13.22 -11.53
C GLY A 382 1.92 -12.32 -10.75
N GLY A 383 1.16 -12.85 -9.77
CA GLY A 383 0.25 -12.10 -8.92
C GLY A 383 0.59 -12.09 -7.42
N LEU A 384 1.79 -12.54 -7.04
CA LEU A 384 2.29 -12.51 -5.66
C LEU A 384 3.14 -11.27 -5.41
N GLU A 385 2.49 -10.11 -5.46
CA GLU A 385 3.17 -8.80 -5.37
C GLU A 385 3.86 -8.59 -4.02
N GLY A 386 3.35 -9.17 -2.93
CA GLY A 386 4.01 -9.12 -1.62
C GLY A 386 5.32 -9.92 -1.60
N VAL A 387 5.33 -11.09 -2.23
CA VAL A 387 6.53 -11.95 -2.35
C VAL A 387 7.58 -11.27 -3.20
N LYS A 388 7.19 -10.64 -4.32
CA LYS A 388 8.09 -9.82 -5.14
C LYS A 388 8.69 -8.66 -4.35
N ALA A 389 7.89 -7.96 -3.54
CA ALA A 389 8.36 -6.86 -2.71
C ALA A 389 9.37 -7.33 -1.65
N LEU A 390 9.13 -8.48 -1.01
CA LEU A 390 10.02 -9.04 0.00
C LEU A 390 11.43 -9.33 -0.53
N ARG A 391 11.58 -9.68 -1.82
CA ARG A 391 12.90 -9.87 -2.45
C ARG A 391 13.79 -8.62 -2.39
N TYR A 392 13.17 -7.44 -2.42
CA TYR A 392 13.85 -6.15 -2.42
C TYR A 392 13.66 -5.39 -1.11
N TRP A 393 13.18 -6.07 -0.05
CA TRP A 393 12.80 -5.40 1.18
C TRP A 393 13.95 -4.60 1.84
N PRO A 394 15.19 -5.10 1.94
CA PRO A 394 16.30 -4.31 2.49
C PRO A 394 16.51 -2.98 1.73
N GLN A 395 16.48 -3.03 0.39
CA GLN A 395 16.60 -1.85 -0.47
C GLN A 395 15.42 -0.89 -0.29
N ILE A 396 14.19 -1.41 -0.24
CA ILE A 396 12.97 -0.59 0.01
C ILE A 396 13.09 0.13 1.35
N ARG A 397 13.46 -0.62 2.40
CA ARG A 397 13.60 -0.09 3.76
C ARG A 397 14.64 1.03 3.80
N GLU A 398 15.80 0.85 3.16
CA GLU A 398 16.86 1.85 3.09
C GLU A 398 16.45 3.09 2.30
N GLN A 399 15.89 2.90 1.10
CA GLN A 399 15.47 3.99 0.21
C GLN A 399 14.47 4.93 0.91
N TYR A 400 13.47 4.37 1.58
CA TYR A 400 12.48 5.14 2.33
C TYR A 400 12.92 5.41 3.79
N GLY A 401 14.09 4.91 4.19
CA GLY A 401 14.65 4.88 5.54
C GLY A 401 13.60 4.67 6.62
N ILE A 402 12.89 3.57 6.44
CA ILE A 402 11.88 3.05 7.35
C ILE A 402 12.60 2.52 8.60
N PRO A 403 12.25 3.01 9.80
CA PRO A 403 12.78 2.47 11.05
C PRO A 403 12.41 1.00 11.24
N SER A 404 13.29 0.21 11.86
CA SER A 404 13.10 -1.23 12.04
C SER A 404 11.83 -1.57 12.81
N HIS A 405 11.48 -0.76 13.81
CA HIS A 405 10.31 -0.95 14.66
C HIS A 405 8.99 -0.64 13.95
N ASP A 406 9.02 0.21 12.91
CA ASP A 406 7.86 0.53 12.07
C ASP A 406 7.61 -0.56 11.00
N ALA A 407 8.48 -1.57 10.92
CA ALA A 407 8.35 -2.65 9.95
C ALA A 407 8.73 -4.03 10.51
N SER A 408 8.64 -4.22 11.83
CA SER A 408 9.08 -5.46 12.48
C SER A 408 8.40 -6.71 11.92
N MET A 409 7.10 -6.65 11.61
CA MET A 409 6.38 -7.81 11.07
C MET A 409 6.87 -8.17 9.66
N VAL A 410 7.19 -7.17 8.84
CA VAL A 410 7.77 -7.39 7.50
C VAL A 410 9.21 -7.88 7.61
N ASN A 411 9.98 -7.35 8.57
CA ASN A 411 11.34 -7.82 8.83
C ASN A 411 11.36 -9.29 9.25
N LEU A 412 10.51 -9.70 10.19
CA LEU A 412 10.39 -11.11 10.61
C LEU A 412 10.00 -12.01 9.43
N LEU A 413 9.03 -11.59 8.62
CA LEU A 413 8.65 -12.32 7.42
C LEU A 413 9.79 -12.41 6.39
N TYR A 414 10.58 -11.35 6.24
CA TYR A 414 11.76 -11.36 5.39
C TYR A 414 12.80 -12.36 5.92
N THR A 415 13.09 -12.38 7.22
CA THR A 415 14.01 -13.33 7.86
C THR A 415 13.58 -14.78 7.62
N VAL A 416 12.28 -15.09 7.76
CA VAL A 416 11.73 -16.42 7.46
C VAL A 416 12.07 -16.89 6.04
N LEU A 417 12.09 -15.99 5.06
CA LEU A 417 12.28 -16.33 3.65
C LEU A 417 13.74 -16.25 3.21
N CYS A 418 14.47 -15.26 3.71
CA CYS A 418 15.75 -14.81 3.18
C CYS A 418 16.90 -14.82 4.19
N GLY A 419 16.63 -15.02 5.49
CA GLY A 419 17.66 -15.09 6.53
C GLY A 419 18.59 -16.29 6.37
N ASP A 420 19.68 -16.30 7.13
CA ASP A 420 20.57 -17.46 7.24
C ASP A 420 19.94 -18.59 8.05
N ALA A 421 20.67 -19.68 8.28
CA ALA A 421 20.12 -20.86 8.95
C ALA A 421 19.76 -20.58 10.41
N ASP A 422 20.63 -19.89 11.14
CA ASP A 422 20.44 -19.62 12.57
C ASP A 422 19.29 -18.63 12.77
N ASP A 423 19.23 -17.58 11.95
CA ASP A 423 18.15 -16.60 11.96
C ASP A 423 16.80 -17.22 11.58
N LYS A 424 16.80 -18.17 10.64
CA LYS A 424 15.59 -18.88 10.24
C LYS A 424 15.08 -19.81 11.33
N ASP A 425 15.96 -20.42 12.12
CA ASP A 425 15.56 -21.26 13.26
C ASP A 425 14.93 -20.41 14.36
N ALA A 426 15.53 -19.26 14.70
CA ALA A 426 14.94 -18.30 15.63
C ALA A 426 13.60 -17.76 15.11
N ALA A 427 13.53 -17.36 13.83
CA ALA A 427 12.31 -16.88 13.20
C ALA A 427 11.22 -17.96 13.14
N PHE A 428 11.58 -19.23 12.93
CA PHE A 428 10.64 -20.34 12.97
C PHE A 428 9.98 -20.46 14.34
N LEU A 429 10.77 -20.41 15.43
CA LEU A 429 10.26 -20.44 16.80
C LEU A 429 9.32 -19.26 17.06
N VAL A 430 9.75 -18.04 16.72
CA VAL A 430 8.91 -16.84 16.88
C VAL A 430 7.61 -16.94 16.10
N MET A 431 7.66 -17.39 14.84
CA MET A 431 6.47 -17.50 13.99
C MET A 431 5.51 -18.59 14.44
N THR A 432 5.98 -19.66 15.07
CA THR A 432 5.14 -20.84 15.33
C THR A 432 4.68 -20.94 16.79
N GLU A 433 5.42 -20.37 17.73
CA GLU A 433 5.07 -20.33 19.14
C GLU A 433 4.29 -19.06 19.48
N SER A 434 3.01 -19.20 19.85
CA SER A 434 2.16 -18.04 20.10
C SER A 434 2.67 -17.09 21.20
N ARG A 435 3.39 -17.61 22.20
CA ARG A 435 3.95 -16.78 23.28
C ARG A 435 5.11 -15.94 22.75
N GLU A 436 6.02 -16.55 22.00
CA GLU A 436 7.14 -15.86 21.35
C GLU A 436 6.64 -14.82 20.36
N LEU A 437 5.65 -15.16 19.52
CA LEU A 437 5.06 -14.19 18.59
C LEU A 437 4.40 -13.02 19.32
N SER A 438 3.72 -13.27 20.44
CA SER A 438 3.08 -12.21 21.24
C SER A 438 4.12 -11.29 21.88
N ASN A 439 5.19 -11.85 22.43
CA ASN A 439 6.32 -11.09 22.98
C ASN A 439 7.00 -10.27 21.88
N TYR A 440 7.24 -10.86 20.71
CA TYR A 440 7.79 -10.16 19.55
C TYR A 440 6.92 -8.97 19.15
N CYS A 441 5.61 -9.15 19.05
CA CYS A 441 4.68 -8.06 18.73
C CYS A 441 4.75 -6.90 19.74
N GLN A 442 4.98 -7.21 21.02
CA GLN A 442 5.07 -6.22 22.09
C GLN A 442 6.41 -5.48 22.11
N GLU A 443 7.53 -6.19 21.98
CA GLU A 443 8.86 -5.62 22.17
C GLU A 443 9.42 -5.00 20.88
N SER A 444 9.06 -5.54 19.71
CA SER A 444 9.58 -5.07 18.42
C SER A 444 9.12 -3.66 18.03
N VAL A 445 8.06 -3.16 18.65
CA VAL A 445 7.55 -1.79 18.46
C VAL A 445 8.17 -0.77 19.42
N ARG A 446 9.03 -1.19 20.35
CA ARG A 446 9.64 -0.31 21.34
C ARG A 446 10.99 0.22 20.83
N PRO A 447 11.26 1.53 20.96
CA PRO A 447 12.60 2.07 20.74
C PRO A 447 13.61 1.35 21.64
N THR A 448 14.84 1.17 21.14
CA THR A 448 15.91 0.43 21.82
C THR A 448 16.15 0.91 23.25
N HIS A 449 15.99 2.21 23.50
CA HIS A 449 16.09 2.80 24.84
C HIS A 449 15.03 2.33 25.84
N SER A 450 13.81 2.01 25.38
CA SER A 450 12.75 1.47 26.25
C SER A 450 12.99 0.00 26.60
N ARG A 451 13.67 -0.75 25.74
CA ARG A 451 14.06 -2.16 26.00
C ARG A 451 15.06 -2.26 27.14
N LYS A 452 15.96 -1.27 27.30
CA LYS A 452 16.94 -1.19 28.39
C LYS A 452 16.30 -1.44 29.76
N TYR A 453 15.22 -0.72 30.07
CA TYR A 453 14.55 -0.83 31.37
C TYR A 453 13.69 -2.08 31.50
N SER A 454 13.06 -2.54 30.42
CA SER A 454 12.30 -3.79 30.45
C SER A 454 13.21 -5.00 30.63
N GLY A 455 14.39 -5.01 30.00
CA GLY A 455 15.43 -6.02 30.18
C GLY A 455 15.96 -6.02 31.61
N ALA A 456 16.21 -4.85 32.18
CA ALA A 456 16.62 -4.72 33.58
C ALA A 456 15.54 -5.23 34.56
N LEU A 457 14.26 -4.95 34.29
CA LEU A 457 13.14 -5.45 35.09
C LEU A 457 13.00 -6.99 35.03
N ASN A 458 13.43 -7.60 33.93
CA ASN A 458 13.44 -9.05 33.77
C ASN A 458 14.70 -9.72 34.36
N ASN A 459 15.71 -8.94 34.76
CA ASN A 459 16.99 -9.42 35.30
C ASN A 459 17.35 -8.73 36.64
N LEU A 460 16.39 -8.60 37.57
CA LEU A 460 16.58 -7.87 38.84
C LEU A 460 17.64 -8.50 39.75
N GLU A 461 18.01 -9.74 39.51
CA GLU A 461 19.10 -10.43 40.19
C GLU A 461 20.50 -9.91 39.79
N LYS A 462 20.63 -9.25 38.63
CA LYS A 462 21.88 -8.63 38.20
C LYS A 462 22.07 -7.26 38.87
N PRO A 463 23.17 -7.01 39.61
CA PRO A 463 23.39 -5.75 40.32
C PRO A 463 23.28 -4.51 39.41
N GLU A 464 23.80 -4.60 38.19
CA GLU A 464 23.78 -3.54 37.19
C GLU A 464 22.35 -3.19 36.72
N SER A 465 21.47 -4.18 36.63
CA SER A 465 20.06 -3.98 36.27
C SER A 465 19.28 -3.28 37.38
N MET A 466 19.54 -3.64 38.64
CA MET A 466 18.97 -2.97 39.80
C MET A 466 19.47 -1.53 39.94
N GLU A 467 20.77 -1.30 39.72
CA GLU A 467 21.38 0.03 39.76
C GLU A 467 20.83 0.94 38.67
N LEU A 468 20.68 0.43 37.45
CA LEU A 468 20.04 1.15 36.34
C LEU A 468 18.61 1.58 36.68
N LEU A 469 17.78 0.68 37.22
CA LEU A 469 16.40 0.99 37.59
C LEU A 469 16.33 1.96 38.76
N ALA A 470 17.19 1.78 39.77
CA ALA A 470 17.30 2.70 40.90
C ALA A 470 17.69 4.10 40.44
N ASN A 471 18.68 4.22 39.54
CA ASN A 471 19.10 5.49 38.96
C ASN A 471 17.99 6.14 38.13
N ALA A 472 17.19 5.38 37.39
CA ALA A 472 16.03 5.92 36.68
C ALA A 472 14.93 6.43 37.62
N VAL A 473 14.65 5.71 38.71
CA VAL A 473 13.69 6.15 39.74
C VAL A 473 14.20 7.38 40.48
N ILE A 474 15.49 7.42 40.82
CA ILE A 474 16.15 8.59 41.41
C ILE A 474 16.10 9.77 40.45
N ALA A 475 16.38 9.56 39.16
CA ALA A 475 16.31 10.59 38.13
C ALA A 475 14.88 11.09 37.88
N ASP A 476 13.85 10.25 37.94
CA ASP A 476 12.44 10.68 37.89
C ASP A 476 12.06 11.50 39.14
N THR A 477 12.52 11.04 40.31
CA THR A 477 12.33 11.74 41.58
C THR A 477 13.07 13.08 41.60
N ALA A 478 14.26 13.13 41.02
CA ALA A 478 15.08 14.33 40.86
C ALA A 478 14.58 15.24 39.73
N ARG A 479 13.96 14.71 38.66
CA ARG A 479 13.29 15.48 37.59
C ARG A 479 12.09 16.28 38.09
N LYS A 480 11.48 15.90 39.22
CA LYS A 480 10.54 16.77 39.96
C LYS A 480 11.21 17.98 40.63
N ALA A 481 12.55 18.10 40.55
CA ALA A 481 13.34 19.12 41.24
C ALA A 481 14.45 19.80 40.40
N ILE A 482 14.58 19.56 39.08
CA ILE A 482 15.31 20.32 38.01
C ILE A 482 15.78 19.34 36.89
N PHE A 483 15.89 19.83 35.65
CA PHE A 483 16.10 19.12 34.38
C PHE A 483 17.52 18.54 34.11
N ASP A 484 17.54 17.46 33.29
CA ASP A 484 18.58 16.87 32.39
C ASP A 484 19.92 16.34 32.98
N GLU A 485 20.63 15.32 32.45
CA GLU A 485 20.72 14.72 31.09
C GLU A 485 21.33 13.26 31.11
N ASN A 486 21.51 12.67 29.92
CA ASN A 486 21.72 11.27 29.48
C ASN A 486 22.95 10.42 29.95
N ALA A 487 22.79 9.08 29.87
CA ALA A 487 23.87 8.12 29.55
C ALA A 487 23.34 6.85 28.85
N ALA A 488 23.88 6.52 27.67
CA ALA A 488 23.55 5.37 26.85
C ALA A 488 24.67 4.32 26.92
N ASP A 489 24.30 3.06 27.19
CA ASP A 489 25.14 1.88 26.98
C ASP A 489 24.31 0.88 26.15
N GLU A 490 24.93 0.30 25.12
CA GLU A 490 24.35 -0.75 24.28
C GLU A 490 24.28 -2.07 25.07
N PHE A 491 23.16 -2.79 24.95
CA PHE A 491 22.92 -4.07 25.62
C PHE A 491 23.32 -5.21 24.65
N GLU A 492 24.28 -6.05 25.04
CA GLU A 492 24.68 -7.24 24.26
C GLU A 492 23.75 -8.42 24.58
N ILE A 493 23.22 -9.06 23.53
CA ILE A 493 22.32 -10.23 23.59
C ILE A 493 23.16 -11.52 23.65
N GLN A 494 22.79 -12.46 24.53
CA GLN A 494 23.48 -13.72 24.77
C GLN A 494 22.80 -14.89 24.05
N ALA A 495 23.57 -15.96 23.76
CA ALA A 495 23.08 -17.11 23.00
C ALA A 495 21.94 -17.90 23.68
N ASP A 496 21.73 -17.69 24.98
CA ASP A 496 20.65 -18.28 25.78
C ASP A 496 19.41 -17.36 25.93
N ASP A 497 19.41 -16.18 25.31
CA ASP A 497 18.26 -15.28 25.34
C ASP A 497 17.05 -15.85 24.58
N PRO A 498 15.81 -15.48 24.95
CA PRO A 498 14.58 -15.88 24.24
C PRO A 498 14.63 -15.64 22.73
N ALA A 499 13.98 -16.53 21.95
CA ALA A 499 13.99 -16.49 20.49
C ALA A 499 13.50 -15.16 19.91
N TYR A 500 12.50 -14.52 20.54
CA TYR A 500 12.05 -13.19 20.11
C TYR A 500 13.13 -12.10 20.22
N LEU A 501 14.03 -12.18 21.21
CA LEU A 501 15.14 -11.23 21.36
C LEU A 501 16.25 -11.51 20.34
N GLN A 502 16.56 -12.78 20.10
CA GLN A 502 17.54 -13.19 19.08
C GLN A 502 17.11 -12.70 17.69
N ALA A 503 15.85 -12.98 17.30
CA ALA A 503 15.30 -12.53 16.03
C ALA A 503 15.33 -10.99 15.89
N MET A 504 15.03 -10.25 16.95
CA MET A 504 15.13 -8.78 16.94
C MET A 504 16.57 -8.30 16.76
N SER A 505 17.52 -8.95 17.42
CA SER A 505 18.95 -8.62 17.32
C SER A 505 19.48 -8.79 15.91
N SER A 506 19.24 -9.95 15.29
CA SER A 506 19.67 -10.22 13.91
C SER A 506 19.07 -9.23 12.93
N ILE A 507 17.75 -8.96 13.09
CA ILE A 507 17.04 -7.96 12.28
C ILE A 507 17.69 -6.58 12.40
N GLU A 508 18.22 -6.20 13.56
CA GLU A 508 18.89 -4.92 13.83
C GLU A 508 20.36 -4.89 13.37
N MET A 509 21.08 -6.01 13.43
CA MET A 509 22.47 -6.14 13.02
C MET A 509 22.65 -6.22 11.49
N GLU A 510 21.77 -6.91 10.78
CA GLU A 510 21.74 -6.91 9.30
C GLU A 510 21.59 -5.47 8.73
N ILE A 511 21.10 -4.53 9.53
CA ILE A 511 20.91 -3.11 9.14
C ILE A 511 22.22 -2.32 9.19
N ARG A 512 23.18 -2.73 10.02
CA ARG A 512 24.47 -2.03 10.18
C ARG A 512 25.51 -2.47 9.14
N SER A 513 25.27 -3.55 8.42
CA SER A 513 26.16 -4.06 7.37
C SER A 513 25.59 -3.71 5.99
N PRO A 514 26.32 -2.99 5.12
CA PRO A 514 25.87 -2.80 3.74
C PRO A 514 25.77 -4.17 3.07
N SER A 515 24.63 -4.42 2.41
CA SER A 515 24.40 -5.63 1.61
C SER A 515 25.56 -5.86 0.63
N PRO A 516 26.14 -7.06 0.52
CA PRO A 516 27.16 -7.40 -0.46
C PRO A 516 26.54 -7.83 -1.80
N PHE A 517 25.49 -7.13 -2.25
CA PHE A 517 24.92 -7.26 -3.59
C PHE A 517 24.71 -5.89 -4.19
#